data_AF-A0A4R4W568-F1
#
_entry.id   AF-A0A4R4W568-F1
#
_cell.length_a   1.000
_cell.length_b   1.000
_cell.length_c   1.000
_cell.angle_alpha   90.00
_cell.angle_beta   90.00
_cell.angle_gamma   90.00
#
_symmetry.space_group_name_H-M   'P 1'
#
loop_
_entity.id
_entity.type
_entity.pdbx_description
1 polymer ?
#
loop_
_entity_poly.entity_id
_entity_poly.type
_entity_poly.pdbx_seq_one_letter_code
_entity_poly.pdbx_strand_id
1 'polypeptide(L)'
;AHGGTASIAALSVRGWVPRTLNVRTGSWGRHLYYRHPGQHVPSRPMPGFQGIDIKADGGYVVLPPSIHHRTGRPYRWDEYGASEAVEMPPSLIGACLPTPAAPVPSSTPCAGQIATTEAGGISHPERLLSAHLDAVRNAPEGKRRTTLYGAARGVARMVAAGAITHADAIAVLTAVGQQAEQTARDIRAAITGGFRDEGIAA
;
A
#
# COMPACT_ATOMS: atom_id res chain seq x y z
N ALA A 1 -6.42 -7.77 18.14
CA ALA A 1 -5.16 -8.29 17.58
C ALA A 1 -5.33 -8.45 16.07
N HIS A 2 -4.32 -8.12 15.25
CA HIS A 2 -4.48 -8.01 13.79
C HIS A 2 -4.35 -9.34 13.02
N GLY A 3 -4.43 -10.51 13.68
CA GLY A 3 -4.32 -11.83 13.04
C GLY A 3 -2.89 -12.32 12.76
N GLY A 4 -1.87 -11.45 12.82
CA GLY A 4 -0.49 -11.78 12.45
C GLY A 4 0.14 -12.97 13.19
N THR A 5 -0.17 -13.16 14.47
CA THR A 5 0.33 -14.31 15.25
C THR A 5 -0.14 -15.64 14.68
N ALA A 6 -1.43 -15.74 14.31
CA ALA A 6 -1.99 -16.94 13.72
C ALA A 6 -1.41 -17.19 12.31
N SER A 7 -1.28 -16.13 11.51
CA SER A 7 -0.68 -16.21 10.17
C SER A 7 0.78 -16.67 10.22
N ILE A 8 1.60 -16.16 11.14
CA ILE A 8 2.99 -16.61 11.31
C ILE A 8 3.05 -18.06 11.78
N ALA A 9 2.17 -18.47 12.69
CA ALA A 9 2.10 -19.86 13.14
C ALA A 9 1.77 -20.81 11.98
N ALA A 10 0.79 -20.45 11.14
CA ALA A 10 0.43 -21.21 9.94
C ALA A 10 1.59 -21.33 8.94
N LEU A 11 2.33 -20.23 8.71
CA LEU A 11 3.52 -20.26 7.87
C LEU A 11 4.65 -21.10 8.47
N SER A 12 4.79 -21.10 9.81
CA SER A 12 5.82 -21.89 10.51
C SER A 12 5.54 -23.38 10.38
N VAL A 13 4.29 -23.80 10.54
CA VAL A 13 3.88 -25.21 10.36
C VAL A 13 4.13 -25.68 8.93
N ARG A 14 3.97 -24.80 7.94
CA ARG A 14 4.30 -25.09 6.53
C ARG A 14 5.80 -25.09 6.24
N GLY A 15 6.65 -24.68 7.19
CA GLY A 15 8.10 -24.55 6.99
C GLY A 15 8.50 -23.37 6.11
N TRP A 16 7.64 -22.36 5.92
CA TRP A 16 7.91 -21.22 5.02
C TRP A 16 8.68 -20.09 5.71
N VAL A 17 8.66 -20.04 7.04
CA VAL A 17 9.33 -19.02 7.84
C VAL A 17 10.34 -19.68 8.80
N PRO A 18 11.49 -20.15 8.30
CA PRO A 18 12.51 -20.71 9.16
C PRO A 18 13.00 -19.66 10.16
N ARG A 19 13.57 -20.14 11.28
CA ARG A 19 14.17 -19.27 12.29
C ARG A 19 15.23 -18.39 11.63
N THR A 20 15.14 -17.09 11.86
CA THR A 20 16.02 -16.07 11.27
C THR A 20 16.25 -14.92 12.26
N LEU A 21 17.12 -13.98 11.90
CA LEU A 21 17.28 -12.72 12.62
C LEU A 21 15.93 -12.02 12.74
N ASN A 22 15.56 -11.62 13.96
CA ASN A 22 14.26 -11.04 14.19
C ASN A 22 14.26 -10.03 15.34
N VAL A 23 13.24 -9.17 15.32
CA VAL A 23 13.05 -8.06 16.26
C VAL A 23 11.69 -8.18 16.91
N ARG A 24 11.64 -7.96 18.22
CA ARG A 24 10.41 -7.72 18.99
C ARG A 24 10.11 -6.22 18.98
N THR A 25 8.92 -5.85 18.55
CA THR A 25 8.51 -4.42 18.48
C THR A 25 7.95 -3.95 19.83
N GLY A 26 7.95 -2.64 20.06
CA GLY A 26 7.36 -2.05 21.27
C GLY A 26 5.85 -2.22 21.41
N SER A 27 5.17 -2.71 20.36
CA SER A 27 3.73 -3.05 20.35
C SER A 27 3.47 -4.57 20.39
N TRP A 28 4.48 -5.36 20.78
CA TRP A 28 4.45 -6.83 20.86
C TRP A 28 4.37 -7.58 19.51
N GLY A 29 4.56 -6.87 18.39
CA GLY A 29 4.74 -7.48 17.08
C GLY A 29 6.15 -8.05 16.90
N ARG A 30 6.39 -8.65 15.73
CA ARG A 30 7.72 -9.13 15.32
C ARG A 30 8.06 -8.67 13.91
N HIS A 31 9.33 -8.39 13.66
CA HIS A 31 9.91 -8.32 12.31
C HIS A 31 10.79 -9.55 12.10
N LEU A 32 10.59 -10.29 11.01
CA LEU A 32 11.47 -11.38 10.58
C LEU A 32 12.29 -10.88 9.39
N TYR A 33 13.61 -11.01 9.46
CA TYR A 33 14.51 -10.55 8.40
C TYR A 33 15.01 -11.73 7.59
N TYR A 34 14.96 -11.62 6.26
CA TYR A 34 15.54 -12.59 5.33
C TYR A 34 16.42 -11.84 4.33
N ARG A 35 17.41 -12.54 3.76
CA ARG A 35 18.23 -11.97 2.69
C ARG A 35 17.36 -11.73 1.46
N HIS A 36 17.53 -10.55 0.86
CA HIS A 36 16.72 -10.14 -0.28
C HIS A 36 17.01 -11.05 -1.50
N PRO A 37 16.00 -11.52 -2.25
CA PRO A 37 16.17 -12.55 -3.27
C PRO A 37 16.80 -12.03 -4.59
N GLY A 38 17.35 -10.82 -4.60
CA GLY A 38 17.98 -10.20 -5.78
C GLY A 38 17.03 -9.73 -6.89
N GLN A 39 15.73 -10.02 -6.78
CA GLN A 39 14.68 -9.55 -7.68
C GLN A 39 13.72 -8.59 -6.96
N HIS A 40 12.97 -7.79 -7.71
CA HIS A 40 12.05 -6.81 -7.11
C HIS A 40 10.93 -7.49 -6.29
N VAL A 41 10.83 -7.12 -5.01
CA VAL A 41 9.80 -7.52 -4.06
C VAL A 41 9.11 -6.27 -3.52
N PRO A 42 7.83 -6.02 -3.86
CA PRO A 42 7.14 -4.83 -3.42
C PRO A 42 6.79 -4.87 -1.92
N SER A 43 6.91 -3.73 -1.25
CA SER A 43 6.39 -3.56 0.11
C SER A 43 4.86 -3.44 0.12
N ARG A 44 4.18 -4.37 0.79
CA ARG A 44 2.70 -4.48 0.80
C ARG A 44 2.21 -5.47 1.87
N PRO A 45 0.92 -5.48 2.22
CA PRO A 45 0.33 -6.59 2.98
C PRO A 45 0.51 -7.94 2.27
N MET A 46 0.85 -8.98 3.02
CA MET A 46 1.08 -10.32 2.47
C MET A 46 -0.25 -10.96 2.02
N PRO A 47 -0.38 -11.39 0.75
CA PRO A 47 -1.62 -12.02 0.26
C PRO A 47 -1.97 -13.28 1.04
N GLY A 48 -3.24 -13.42 1.42
CA GLY A 48 -3.73 -14.62 2.11
C GLY A 48 -3.31 -14.74 3.59
N PHE A 49 -2.51 -13.80 4.12
CA PHE A 49 -2.02 -13.84 5.49
C PHE A 49 -2.32 -12.53 6.22
N GLN A 50 -3.38 -12.52 7.02
CA GLN A 50 -3.82 -11.34 7.76
C GLN A 50 -2.76 -10.91 8.78
N GLY A 51 -2.53 -9.60 8.87
CA GLY A 51 -1.65 -9.01 9.88
C GLY A 51 -0.16 -9.25 9.64
N ILE A 52 0.22 -9.66 8.43
CA ILE A 52 1.62 -9.72 7.98
C ILE A 52 1.82 -8.70 6.87
N ASP A 53 2.82 -7.84 7.04
CA ASP A 53 3.26 -6.89 6.02
C ASP A 53 4.65 -7.29 5.50
N ILE A 54 4.80 -7.25 4.18
CA ILE A 54 6.08 -7.39 3.49
C ILE A 54 6.72 -6.00 3.44
N LYS A 55 7.95 -5.90 3.93
CA LYS A 55 8.80 -4.69 3.83
C LYS A 55 10.08 -5.07 3.09
N ALA A 56 10.17 -4.64 1.84
CA ALA A 56 11.26 -4.92 0.93
C ALA A 56 11.54 -3.65 0.09
N ASP A 57 11.47 -3.70 -1.23
CA ASP A 57 11.78 -2.55 -2.09
C ASP A 57 10.88 -1.35 -1.78
N GLY A 58 11.50 -0.18 -1.69
CA GLY A 58 10.87 1.10 -1.34
C GLY A 58 10.28 1.16 0.08
N GLY A 59 10.39 0.08 0.87
CA GLY A 59 9.89 0.01 2.23
C GLY A 59 11.01 0.18 3.26
N TYR A 60 10.60 0.51 4.48
CA TYR A 60 11.49 0.54 5.62
C TYR A 60 10.80 0.00 6.87
N VAL A 61 11.63 -0.34 7.86
CA VAL A 61 11.23 -0.75 9.20
C VAL A 61 12.05 0.03 10.22
N VAL A 62 11.48 0.18 11.42
CA VAL A 62 12.18 0.74 12.56
C VAL A 62 13.06 -0.34 13.19
N LEU A 63 14.34 -0.04 13.41
CA LEU A 63 15.32 -0.96 13.99
C LEU A 63 15.50 -0.74 15.50
N PRO A 64 15.92 -1.78 16.25
CA PRO A 64 16.47 -1.61 17.59
C PRO A 64 17.65 -0.63 17.61
N PRO A 65 17.83 0.16 18.69
CA PRO A 65 17.04 0.20 19.93
C PRO A 65 15.94 1.29 19.94
N SER A 66 15.39 1.68 18.78
CA SER A 66 14.42 2.79 18.69
C SER A 66 13.22 2.64 19.64
N ILE A 67 12.60 3.75 20.05
CA ILE A 67 11.44 3.75 20.96
C ILE A 67 10.13 3.79 20.18
N HIS A 68 9.21 2.88 20.48
CA HIS A 68 7.88 2.88 19.89
C HIS A 68 7.04 4.04 20.43
N HIS A 69 6.80 5.04 19.58
CA HIS A 69 6.16 6.32 19.92
C HIS A 69 4.89 6.20 20.79
N ARG A 70 4.01 5.22 20.56
CA ARG A 70 2.75 5.07 21.31
C ARG A 70 2.89 4.32 22.63
N THR A 71 3.84 3.40 22.74
CA THR A 71 3.93 2.49 23.91
C THR A 71 5.11 2.81 24.81
N GLY A 72 6.04 3.67 24.36
CA GLY A 72 7.29 4.00 25.06
C GLY A 72 8.27 2.82 25.16
N ARG A 73 7.96 1.67 24.56
CA ARG A 73 8.78 0.47 24.64
C ARG A 73 9.77 0.40 23.48
N PRO A 74 11.01 -0.05 23.73
CA PRO A 74 12.00 -0.16 22.68
C PRO A 74 11.69 -1.32 21.73
N TYR A 75 12.12 -1.18 20.49
CA TYR A 75 12.38 -2.30 19.60
C TYR A 75 13.64 -3.02 20.09
N ARG A 76 13.60 -4.35 20.17
CA ARG A 76 14.71 -5.18 20.67
C ARG A 76 14.99 -6.33 19.72
N TRP A 77 16.26 -6.64 19.51
CA TRP A 77 16.63 -7.92 18.92
C TRP A 77 16.08 -9.05 19.79
N ASP A 78 15.56 -10.11 19.17
CA ASP A 78 15.14 -11.27 19.92
C ASP A 78 16.38 -12.09 20.32
N GLU A 79 16.58 -12.24 21.62
CA GLU A 79 17.70 -13.01 22.20
C GLU A 79 17.65 -14.49 21.78
N TYR A 80 16.46 -14.99 21.47
CA TYR A 80 16.25 -16.34 20.95
C TYR A 80 16.17 -16.36 19.41
N GLY A 81 16.49 -15.25 18.74
CA GLY A 81 16.60 -15.16 17.28
C GLY A 81 17.83 -15.88 16.73
N ALA A 82 17.98 -15.89 15.40
CA ALA A 82 19.28 -16.19 14.79
C ALA A 82 20.17 -14.93 14.85
N SER A 83 21.50 -15.12 14.82
CA SER A 83 22.47 -14.01 14.81
C SER A 83 22.46 -13.22 13.50
N GLU A 84 22.09 -13.87 12.39
CA GLU A 84 22.08 -13.28 11.05
C GLU A 84 20.80 -13.62 10.30
N ALA A 85 20.46 -12.80 9.30
CA ALA A 85 19.35 -13.06 8.42
C ALA A 85 19.70 -14.25 7.50
N VAL A 86 18.83 -15.25 7.48
CA VAL A 86 18.99 -16.41 6.60
C VAL A 86 18.47 -16.12 5.20
N GLU A 87 18.82 -16.98 4.24
CA GLU A 87 18.27 -16.91 2.89
C GLU A 87 16.74 -17.04 2.89
N MET A 88 16.07 -16.24 2.07
CA MET A 88 14.62 -16.30 1.95
C MET A 88 14.20 -17.60 1.26
N PRO A 89 13.37 -18.46 1.89
CA PRO A 89 12.95 -19.71 1.26
C PRO A 89 12.18 -19.47 -0.04
N PRO A 90 12.31 -20.34 -1.06
CA PRO A 90 11.57 -20.21 -2.32
C PRO A 90 10.05 -20.10 -2.14
N SER A 91 9.48 -20.81 -1.17
CA SER A 91 8.07 -20.73 -0.82
C SER A 91 7.66 -19.35 -0.30
N LEU A 92 8.52 -18.73 0.51
CA LEU A 92 8.32 -17.37 1.00
C LEU A 92 8.48 -16.33 -0.12
N ILE A 93 9.45 -16.53 -1.02
CA ILE A 93 9.60 -15.71 -2.24
C ILE A 93 8.29 -15.71 -3.03
N GLY A 94 7.77 -16.90 -3.38
CA GLY A 94 6.52 -17.02 -4.14
C GLY A 94 5.33 -16.33 -3.47
N ALA A 95 5.23 -16.39 -2.14
CA ALA A 95 4.17 -15.72 -1.39
C ALA A 95 4.34 -14.19 -1.33
N CYS A 96 5.58 -13.70 -1.41
CA CYS A 96 5.86 -12.26 -1.42
C CYS A 96 5.63 -11.61 -2.77
N LEU A 97 5.76 -12.36 -3.88
CA LEU A 97 5.56 -11.84 -5.22
C LEU A 97 4.08 -11.66 -5.59
N PRO A 98 3.76 -10.71 -6.49
CA PRO A 98 2.42 -10.64 -7.08
C PRO A 98 2.12 -11.93 -7.85
N THR A 99 0.97 -12.55 -7.60
CA THR A 99 0.44 -13.55 -8.51
C THR A 99 -0.01 -12.83 -9.79
N PRO A 100 0.35 -13.29 -11.00
CA PRO A 100 -0.20 -12.76 -12.23
C PRO A 100 -1.73 -12.85 -12.17
N ALA A 101 -2.42 -11.71 -12.17
CA ALA A 101 -3.87 -11.68 -12.15
C ALA A 101 -4.41 -12.18 -13.51
N ALA A 102 -5.40 -13.08 -13.48
CA ALA A 102 -6.21 -13.36 -14.66
C ALA A 102 -6.97 -12.09 -15.09
N PRO A 103 -7.25 -11.90 -16.40
CA PRO A 103 -7.93 -10.70 -16.88
C PRO A 103 -9.38 -10.69 -16.38
N VAL A 104 -9.79 -9.62 -15.70
CA VAL A 104 -11.20 -9.39 -15.36
C VAL A 104 -11.85 -8.51 -16.44
N PRO A 105 -13.10 -8.80 -16.86
CA PRO A 105 -13.76 -8.06 -17.93
C PRO A 105 -14.20 -6.66 -17.47
N SER A 106 -14.01 -5.68 -18.34
CA SER A 106 -14.40 -4.28 -18.18
C SER A 106 -15.92 -4.12 -18.37
N SER A 107 -16.59 -3.45 -17.43
CA SER A 107 -17.96 -2.96 -17.60
C SER A 107 -18.00 -1.43 -17.68
N THR A 108 -18.81 -0.94 -18.62
CA THR A 108 -18.99 0.46 -19.07
C THR A 108 -19.57 1.39 -17.99
N PRO A 109 -19.18 2.68 -17.90
CA PRO A 109 -19.74 3.64 -16.94
C PRO A 109 -20.87 4.53 -17.52
N CYS A 110 -21.69 5.10 -16.62
CA CYS A 110 -22.69 6.13 -16.94
C CYS A 110 -22.50 7.39 -16.05
N ALA A 111 -22.50 8.54 -16.74
CA ALA A 111 -22.80 9.95 -16.38
C ALA A 111 -22.11 10.70 -15.21
N GLY A 112 -21.50 11.83 -15.60
CA GLY A 112 -20.93 12.90 -14.76
C GLY A 112 -19.64 13.45 -15.39
N GLN A 113 -19.70 14.02 -16.60
CA GLN A 113 -18.48 14.40 -17.34
C GLN A 113 -17.85 15.66 -16.73
N ILE A 114 -16.72 15.46 -16.05
CA ILE A 114 -15.75 16.53 -15.76
C ILE A 114 -15.05 16.87 -17.07
N ALA A 115 -14.88 18.16 -17.35
CA ALA A 115 -14.15 18.61 -18.54
C ALA A 115 -12.66 18.26 -18.40
N THR A 116 -12.24 17.18 -19.06
CA THR A 116 -10.83 16.83 -19.22
C THR A 116 -10.32 17.31 -20.58
N THR A 117 -9.09 17.79 -20.65
CA THR A 117 -8.47 18.27 -21.91
C THR A 117 -7.24 17.44 -22.23
N GLU A 118 -7.01 17.13 -23.51
CA GLU A 118 -5.77 16.49 -23.94
C GLU A 118 -4.60 17.45 -23.70
N ALA A 119 -3.67 17.06 -22.82
CA ALA A 119 -2.53 17.88 -22.45
C ALA A 119 -1.37 17.02 -21.90
N GLY A 120 -0.14 17.48 -22.08
CA GLY A 120 1.06 16.88 -21.47
C GLY A 120 1.32 15.41 -21.84
N GLY A 121 1.00 14.98 -23.06
CA GLY A 121 1.23 13.59 -23.52
C GLY A 121 0.17 12.58 -23.06
N ILE A 122 -0.93 13.03 -22.44
CA ILE A 122 -2.05 12.17 -22.05
C ILE A 122 -3.08 12.16 -23.18
N SER A 123 -3.09 11.10 -23.98
CA SER A 123 -4.01 10.98 -25.14
C SER A 123 -5.47 10.74 -24.77
N HIS A 124 -5.75 10.25 -23.56
CA HIS A 124 -7.12 9.89 -23.13
C HIS A 124 -7.33 10.18 -21.63
N PRO A 125 -7.36 11.47 -21.25
CA PRO A 125 -7.43 11.89 -19.84
C PRO A 125 -8.72 11.43 -19.16
N GLU A 126 -9.84 11.36 -19.88
CA GLU A 126 -11.13 10.88 -19.37
C GLU A 126 -11.07 9.42 -18.92
N ARG A 127 -10.39 8.56 -19.69
CA ARG A 127 -10.20 7.15 -19.38
C ARG A 127 -9.23 6.96 -18.21
N LEU A 128 -8.16 7.75 -18.19
CA LEU A 128 -7.20 7.71 -17.09
C LEU A 128 -7.85 8.13 -15.77
N LEU A 129 -8.64 9.21 -15.77
CA LEU A 129 -9.40 9.63 -14.61
C LEU A 129 -10.38 8.55 -14.17
N SER A 130 -11.17 8.01 -15.11
CA SER A 130 -12.14 6.95 -14.81
C SER A 130 -11.49 5.74 -14.15
N ALA A 131 -10.34 5.29 -14.67
CA ALA A 131 -9.58 4.19 -14.10
C ALA A 131 -9.12 4.46 -12.65
N HIS A 132 -8.67 5.69 -12.35
CA HIS A 132 -8.32 6.07 -10.98
C HIS A 132 -9.54 6.05 -10.04
N LEU A 133 -10.69 6.55 -10.49
CA LEU A 133 -11.91 6.56 -9.67
C LEU A 133 -12.46 5.15 -9.45
N ASP A 134 -12.48 4.33 -10.49
CA ASP A 134 -12.96 2.94 -10.39
C ASP A 134 -12.09 2.09 -9.47
N ALA A 135 -10.77 2.34 -9.44
CA ALA A 135 -9.89 1.72 -8.46
C ALA A 135 -10.31 2.06 -7.01
N VAL A 136 -10.71 3.30 -6.74
CA VAL A 136 -11.18 3.71 -5.41
C VAL A 136 -12.54 3.11 -5.08
N ARG A 137 -13.49 3.12 -6.03
CA ARG A 137 -14.83 2.53 -5.83
C ARG A 137 -14.76 1.05 -5.49
N ASN A 138 -13.88 0.32 -6.17
CA ASN A 138 -13.74 -1.13 -6.02
C ASN A 138 -12.72 -1.53 -4.94
N ALA A 139 -12.21 -0.58 -4.15
CA ALA A 139 -11.19 -0.87 -3.16
C ALA A 139 -11.75 -1.72 -2.01
N PRO A 140 -11.13 -2.88 -1.69
CA PRO A 140 -11.58 -3.73 -0.59
C PRO A 140 -11.40 -3.03 0.75
N GLU A 141 -12.22 -3.42 1.72
CA GLU A 141 -12.16 -2.92 3.08
C GLU A 141 -10.73 -3.06 3.65
N GLY A 142 -10.23 -2.01 4.31
CA GLY A 142 -8.84 -1.92 4.77
C GLY A 142 -7.82 -1.41 3.74
N LYS A 143 -8.14 -1.35 2.43
CA LYS A 143 -7.28 -0.73 1.40
C LYS A 143 -7.80 0.59 0.85
N ARG A 144 -9.06 0.92 1.09
CA ARG A 144 -9.76 2.13 0.59
C ARG A 144 -8.94 3.42 0.68
N ARG A 145 -8.33 3.70 1.84
CA ARG A 145 -7.49 4.91 2.04
C ARG A 145 -6.21 4.89 1.21
N THR A 146 -5.51 3.77 1.17
CA THR A 146 -4.26 3.64 0.39
C THR A 146 -4.56 3.74 -1.10
N THR A 147 -5.65 3.15 -1.57
CA THR A 147 -6.09 3.26 -2.96
C THR A 147 -6.47 4.70 -3.31
N LEU A 148 -7.18 5.41 -2.43
CA LEU A 148 -7.48 6.84 -2.62
C LEU A 148 -6.22 7.70 -2.68
N TYR A 149 -5.22 7.44 -1.83
CA TYR A 149 -3.94 8.13 -1.89
C TYR A 149 -3.20 7.85 -3.22
N GLY A 150 -3.19 6.60 -3.70
CA GLY A 150 -2.61 6.26 -5.01
C GLY A 150 -3.34 6.93 -6.18
N ALA A 151 -4.67 6.94 -6.15
CA ALA A 151 -5.50 7.66 -7.12
C ALA A 151 -5.22 9.17 -7.08
N ALA A 152 -5.09 9.76 -5.89
CA ALA A 152 -4.76 11.18 -5.73
C ALA A 152 -3.41 11.54 -6.38
N ARG A 153 -2.39 10.69 -6.27
CA ARG A 153 -1.10 10.89 -6.97
C ARG A 153 -1.22 10.78 -8.48
N GLY A 154 -2.05 9.85 -8.97
CA GLY A 154 -2.34 9.73 -10.40
C GLY A 154 -3.02 10.97 -10.96
N VAL A 155 -4.08 11.42 -10.28
CA VAL A 155 -4.83 12.62 -10.66
C VAL A 155 -3.99 13.90 -10.48
N ALA A 156 -3.11 14.00 -9.48
CA ALA A 156 -2.19 15.12 -9.34
C ALA A 156 -1.24 15.27 -10.54
N ARG A 157 -0.77 14.17 -11.12
CA ARG A 157 0.01 14.19 -12.37
C ARG A 157 -0.82 14.66 -13.56
N MET A 158 -2.13 14.35 -13.57
CA MET A 158 -3.05 14.91 -14.58
C MET A 158 -3.24 16.42 -14.40
N VAL A 159 -3.30 16.92 -13.16
CA VAL A 159 -3.33 18.37 -12.87
C VAL A 159 -2.03 19.03 -13.34
N ALA A 160 -0.88 18.42 -13.04
CA ALA A 160 0.43 18.90 -13.48
C ALA A 160 0.54 18.99 -15.01
N ALA A 161 -0.06 18.03 -15.71
CA ALA A 161 -0.14 18.00 -17.17
C ALA A 161 -1.18 18.97 -17.76
N GLY A 162 -2.00 19.62 -16.94
CA GLY A 162 -3.09 20.50 -17.38
C GLY A 162 -4.32 19.78 -17.91
N ALA A 163 -4.45 18.46 -17.66
CA ALA A 163 -5.53 17.63 -18.18
C ALA A 163 -6.83 17.70 -17.37
N ILE A 164 -6.75 18.16 -16.12
CA ILE A 164 -7.89 18.43 -15.22
C ILE A 164 -7.53 19.61 -14.31
N THR A 165 -8.52 20.43 -13.96
CA THR A 165 -8.29 21.54 -13.03
C THR A 165 -8.04 21.02 -11.61
N HIS A 166 -7.32 21.80 -10.81
CA HIS A 166 -7.08 21.47 -9.40
C HIS A 166 -8.39 21.31 -8.60
N ALA A 167 -9.34 22.22 -8.83
CA ALA A 167 -10.63 22.20 -8.14
C ALA A 167 -11.46 20.96 -8.48
N ASP A 168 -11.52 20.60 -9.76
CA ASP A 168 -12.26 19.41 -10.22
C ASP A 168 -11.60 18.13 -9.69
N ALA A 169 -10.27 18.06 -9.69
CA ALA A 169 -9.54 16.92 -9.14
C ALA A 169 -9.88 16.67 -7.67
N ILE A 170 -9.89 17.71 -6.84
CA ILE A 170 -10.28 17.62 -5.42
C ILE A 170 -11.74 17.20 -5.27
N ALA A 171 -12.66 17.81 -6.04
CA ALA A 171 -14.08 17.53 -5.95
C ALA A 171 -14.38 16.04 -6.24
N VAL A 172 -13.76 15.51 -7.28
CA VAL A 172 -14.01 14.14 -7.77
C VAL A 172 -13.37 13.10 -6.87
N LEU A 173 -12.15 13.33 -6.39
CA LEU A 173 -11.49 12.47 -5.40
C LEU A 173 -12.26 12.47 -4.06
N THR A 174 -12.82 13.61 -3.67
CA THR A 174 -13.65 13.71 -2.46
C THR A 174 -14.94 12.91 -2.62
N ALA A 175 -15.64 13.07 -3.75
CA ALA A 175 -16.88 12.35 -4.03
C ALA A 175 -16.66 10.83 -4.07
N VAL A 176 -15.60 10.35 -4.75
CA VAL A 176 -15.33 8.91 -4.81
C VAL A 176 -14.87 8.34 -3.47
N GLY A 177 -14.14 9.14 -2.67
CA GLY A 177 -13.77 8.77 -1.30
C GLY A 177 -15.00 8.59 -0.40
N GLN A 178 -15.99 9.47 -0.52
CA GLN A 178 -17.26 9.37 0.21
C GLN A 178 -18.08 8.14 -0.24
N GLN A 179 -18.13 7.87 -1.55
CA GLN A 179 -18.78 6.67 -2.09
C GLN A 179 -18.13 5.38 -1.58
N ALA A 180 -16.81 5.40 -1.35
CA ALA A 180 -16.07 4.31 -0.72
C ALA A 180 -16.17 4.31 0.82
N GLU A 181 -17.11 5.06 1.41
CA GLU A 181 -17.37 5.17 2.85
C GLU A 181 -16.14 5.56 3.68
N GLN A 182 -15.25 6.39 3.12
CA GLN A 182 -14.10 6.91 3.86
C GLN A 182 -14.48 8.12 4.69
N THR A 183 -13.80 8.31 5.83
CA THR A 183 -14.03 9.49 6.67
C THR A 183 -13.54 10.76 5.97
N ALA A 184 -14.20 11.89 6.21
CA ALA A 184 -13.78 13.18 5.65
C ALA A 184 -12.33 13.55 6.03
N ARG A 185 -11.85 13.08 7.19
CA ARG A 185 -10.46 13.26 7.63
C ARG A 185 -9.49 12.46 6.76
N ASP A 186 -9.80 11.18 6.50
CA ASP A 186 -8.94 10.31 5.71
C ASP A 186 -8.90 10.72 4.24
N ILE A 187 -10.04 11.15 3.69
CA ILE A 187 -10.14 11.69 2.33
C ILE A 187 -9.22 12.89 2.17
N ARG A 188 -9.35 13.90 3.05
CA ARG A 188 -8.47 15.09 3.02
C ARG A 188 -7.01 14.71 3.16
N ALA A 189 -6.67 13.84 4.11
CA ALA A 189 -5.29 13.43 4.33
C ALA A 189 -4.68 12.69 3.12
N ALA A 190 -5.46 11.85 2.45
CA ALA A 190 -5.02 11.11 1.27
C ALA A 190 -4.81 12.04 0.06
N ILE A 191 -5.74 12.96 -0.19
CA ILE A 191 -5.64 13.95 -1.27
C ILE A 191 -4.45 14.88 -1.04
N THR A 192 -4.36 15.51 0.14
CA THR A 192 -3.27 16.43 0.48
C THR A 192 -1.91 15.75 0.42
N GLY A 193 -1.79 14.51 0.92
CA GLY A 193 -0.55 13.74 0.83
C GLY A 193 -0.17 13.41 -0.60
N GLY A 194 -1.13 12.91 -1.40
CA GLY A 194 -0.87 12.52 -2.78
C GLY A 194 -0.48 13.71 -3.68
N PHE A 195 -1.13 14.85 -3.51
CA PHE A 195 -0.84 16.05 -4.30
C PHE A 195 0.53 16.62 -3.95
N ARG A 196 0.85 16.71 -2.64
CA ARG A 196 2.15 17.17 -2.16
C ARG A 196 3.30 16.34 -2.71
N ASP A 197 3.16 15.02 -2.74
CA ASP A 197 4.21 14.12 -3.23
C ASP A 197 4.47 14.24 -4.74
N GLU A 198 3.52 14.78 -5.49
CA GLU A 198 3.67 15.10 -6.92
C GLU A 198 3.97 16.60 -7.14
N GLY A 199 4.25 17.37 -6.07
CA GLY A 199 4.59 18.79 -6.16
C GLY A 199 3.42 19.72 -6.45
N ILE A 200 2.18 19.24 -6.33
CA ILE A 200 0.95 20.03 -6.50
C ILE A 200 0.50 20.55 -5.14
N ALA A 201 0.29 21.86 -5.03
CA ALA A 201 -0.25 22.46 -3.81
C ALA A 201 -1.71 22.00 -3.64
N ALA A 202 -1.97 21.25 -2.57
CA ALA A 202 -3.29 20.71 -2.23
C ALA A 202 -4.24 21.76 -1.64
#